data_AF-A0A9E6RDM6-F1
#
_entry.id   AF-A0A9E6RDM6-F1
#
_cell.length_a   1.000
_cell.length_b   1.000
_cell.length_c   1.000
_cell.angle_alpha   90.00
_cell.angle_beta   90.00
_cell.angle_gamma   90.00
#
_symmetry.space_group_name_H-M   'P 1'
#
loop_
_entity.id
_entity.type
_entity.pdbx_description
1 polymer ?
#
loop_
_entity_poly.entity_id
_entity_poly.type
_entity_poly.pdbx_seq_one_letter_code
_entity_poly.pdbx_strand_id
1 'polypeptide(L)'
;MGKPADTRKKFKTRWYHRHPKYWFRKDRVRPAGHRSAPEVVRLDPEPGVTPSDKPPVRIFLGTEPLQARAERVFVWSVRKHRDPARAYEIHLMKDLIGFDRTGWTTGFTNYRFAIPALAHSKGRGIYNDVDQIYLADPSELFDLDMGDASVLCIEPGETSVALIDAPRMAPHWRVQDAQGGMKRDFFLEIMNGRGLLGLMGPEWNSRDNEFTADRSKCFHFTTLRTQPWQPFRDQLRYEPHPDGEVWYALEREADAARFNSFTRERPGSGFAAAIARASNGAPAAAGSERRHQSEVAKLIAGTGAKTVLDYSAVAPDGAARSFRGAETSARPAGALFAKPVSGSFDGVAAIDALSGVPEEDVPWALDELFGAARRFVYVAVAIDAARMTGGAAPLPPEWWRLQMELAANRNPGLRWTLLTADGSGLSSIQVHGGAPSVAAAA
;
A
#
# COMPACT_ATOMS: atom_id res chain seq x y z
N MET A 1 8.70 36.78 -31.04
CA MET A 1 8.89 35.51 -30.31
C MET A 1 8.04 35.56 -29.04
N GLY A 2 6.94 34.81 -28.99
CA GLY A 2 6.14 34.72 -27.77
C GLY A 2 6.93 34.02 -26.67
N LYS A 3 6.81 34.48 -25.41
CA LYS A 3 7.37 33.76 -24.27
C LYS A 3 6.85 32.32 -24.30
N PRO A 4 7.70 31.28 -24.22
CA PRO A 4 7.22 29.91 -24.08
C PRO A 4 6.27 29.84 -22.89
N ALA A 5 5.14 29.15 -23.06
CA ALA A 5 4.16 28.99 -22.01
C ALA A 5 4.83 28.39 -20.77
N ASP A 6 4.67 29.01 -19.60
CA ASP A 6 5.22 28.52 -18.34
C ASP A 6 4.49 27.23 -17.93
N THR A 7 5.00 26.09 -18.39
CA THR A 7 4.43 24.75 -18.16
C THR A 7 4.35 24.40 -16.67
N ARG A 8 5.16 25.06 -15.82
CA ARG A 8 5.11 24.95 -14.34
C ARG A 8 3.76 25.34 -13.75
N LYS A 9 2.93 26.12 -14.46
CA LYS A 9 1.58 26.48 -13.97
C LYS A 9 0.60 25.31 -14.01
N LYS A 10 0.84 24.31 -14.88
CA LYS A 10 -0.02 23.10 -15.04
C LYS A 10 0.16 22.14 -13.87
N PHE A 11 1.38 22.04 -13.35
CA PHE A 11 1.82 21.14 -12.28
C PHE A 11 1.80 21.82 -10.91
N LYS A 12 0.63 22.36 -10.54
CA LYS A 12 0.38 22.90 -9.19
C LYS A 12 -1.01 22.55 -8.71
N THR A 13 -1.09 22.01 -7.50
CA THR A 13 -2.35 21.91 -6.76
C THR A 13 -2.70 23.27 -6.16
N ARG A 14 -3.91 23.76 -6.45
CA ARG A 14 -4.41 25.08 -6.03
C ARG A 14 -5.71 24.92 -5.24
N TRP A 15 -6.13 25.98 -4.54
CA TRP A 15 -7.31 25.94 -3.66
C TRP A 15 -8.59 25.47 -4.37
N TYR A 16 -8.81 25.86 -5.63
CA TYR A 16 -10.00 25.48 -6.40
C TYR A 16 -9.98 24.03 -6.91
N HIS A 17 -8.85 23.34 -6.81
CA HIS A 17 -8.75 21.89 -7.08
C HIS A 17 -9.16 21.06 -5.86
N ARG A 18 -9.45 21.69 -4.71
CA ARG A 18 -9.82 21.02 -3.46
C ARG A 18 -11.33 21.04 -3.28
N HIS A 19 -11.91 19.90 -2.92
CA HIS A 19 -13.29 19.83 -2.47
C HIS A 19 -13.44 20.54 -1.11
N PRO A 20 -14.65 21.02 -0.76
CA PRO A 20 -14.92 21.57 0.57
C PRO A 20 -14.48 20.63 1.70
N LYS A 21 -14.65 19.31 1.51
CA LYS A 21 -14.20 18.24 2.43
C LYS A 21 -12.70 18.29 2.77
N TYR A 22 -11.85 18.78 1.87
CA TYR A 22 -10.42 18.96 2.14
C TYR A 22 -10.21 19.82 3.39
N TRP A 23 -10.94 20.92 3.55
CA TRP A 23 -10.73 21.85 4.65
C TRP A 23 -11.12 21.27 6.02
N PHE A 24 -12.02 20.29 6.02
CA PHE A 24 -12.41 19.54 7.22
C PHE A 24 -11.51 18.32 7.50
N ARG A 25 -10.73 17.87 6.50
CA ARG A 25 -9.90 16.65 6.58
C ARG A 25 -8.39 16.91 6.45
N LYS A 26 -7.96 18.15 6.18
CA LYS A 26 -6.54 18.51 5.99
C LYS A 26 -5.69 18.22 7.22
N ASP A 27 -6.28 18.35 8.41
CA ASP A 27 -5.64 18.09 9.70
C ASP A 27 -6.12 16.73 10.24
N ARG A 28 -6.17 15.72 9.35
CA ARG A 28 -6.62 14.37 9.69
C ARG A 28 -5.78 13.86 10.87
N VAL A 29 -6.44 13.62 12.00
CA VAL A 29 -5.80 12.97 13.15
C VAL A 29 -5.36 11.59 12.67
N ARG A 30 -4.04 11.39 12.59
CA ARG A 30 -3.45 10.09 12.27
C ARG A 30 -3.41 9.28 13.57
N PRO A 31 -3.85 8.01 13.56
CA PRO A 31 -3.68 7.12 14.70
C PRO A 31 -2.20 7.07 15.14
N ALA A 32 -1.94 6.67 16.37
CA ALA A 32 -0.58 6.37 16.79
C ALA A 32 0.03 5.31 15.86
N GLY A 33 1.31 5.45 15.53
CA GLY A 33 2.04 4.38 14.83
C GLY A 33 2.04 3.11 15.67
N HIS A 34 1.95 1.96 15.01
CA HIS A 34 1.86 0.64 15.66
C HIS A 34 2.94 -0.34 15.18
N ARG A 35 3.80 0.08 14.24
CA ARG A 35 4.90 -0.73 13.71
C ARG A 35 6.21 -0.37 14.39
N SER A 36 6.90 -1.36 14.95
CA SER A 36 8.22 -1.17 15.56
C SER A 36 9.33 -1.01 14.51
N ALA A 37 9.13 -1.61 13.33
CA ALA A 37 10.03 -1.53 12.18
C ALA A 37 9.22 -1.56 10.87
N PRO A 38 9.79 -1.07 9.75
CA PRO A 38 9.22 -1.26 8.42
C PRO A 38 9.07 -2.74 8.07
N GLU A 39 7.95 -3.11 7.46
CA GLU A 39 7.84 -4.41 6.78
C GLU A 39 8.74 -4.42 5.55
N VAL A 40 9.33 -5.57 5.22
CA VAL A 40 10.32 -5.67 4.14
C VAL A 40 9.77 -6.55 3.04
N VAL A 41 9.55 -5.96 1.87
CA VAL A 41 9.33 -6.71 0.64
C VAL A 41 10.69 -7.16 0.12
N ARG A 42 10.91 -8.47 0.12
CA ARG A 42 12.16 -9.07 -0.36
C ARG A 42 12.00 -9.63 -1.77
N LEU A 43 12.82 -9.12 -2.69
CA LEU A 43 12.92 -9.63 -4.05
C LEU A 43 14.27 -10.35 -4.19
N ASP A 44 14.27 -11.68 -4.10
CA ASP A 44 15.46 -12.51 -4.26
C ASP A 44 15.94 -12.55 -5.72
N PRO A 45 17.22 -12.90 -5.97
CA PRO A 45 17.70 -13.20 -7.32
C PRO A 45 16.77 -14.20 -8.04
N GLU A 46 16.60 -14.03 -9.34
CA GLU A 46 15.68 -14.84 -10.12
C GLU A 46 16.13 -16.31 -10.17
N PRO A 47 15.18 -17.26 -10.06
CA PRO A 47 15.50 -18.68 -10.21
C PRO A 47 16.21 -18.94 -11.55
N GLY A 48 17.34 -19.66 -11.49
CA GLY A 48 18.13 -20.00 -12.68
C GLY A 48 19.18 -18.96 -13.08
N VAL A 49 19.30 -17.84 -12.37
CA VAL A 49 20.37 -16.84 -12.53
C VAL A 49 21.43 -17.02 -11.45
N THR A 50 22.71 -16.91 -11.79
CA THR A 50 23.80 -16.90 -10.80
C THR A 50 23.68 -15.65 -9.92
N PRO A 51 23.50 -15.79 -8.59
CA PRO A 51 23.36 -14.64 -7.71
C PRO A 51 24.60 -13.73 -7.72
N SER A 52 24.37 -12.42 -7.68
CA SER A 52 25.42 -11.41 -7.50
C SER A 52 25.97 -11.44 -6.08
N ASP A 53 27.29 -11.30 -5.94
CA ASP A 53 27.96 -11.16 -4.63
C ASP A 53 27.80 -9.75 -4.02
N LYS A 54 27.20 -8.80 -4.77
CA LYS A 54 26.94 -7.45 -4.28
C LYS A 54 25.90 -7.46 -3.15
N PRO A 55 25.99 -6.52 -2.18
CA PRO A 55 24.97 -6.42 -1.14
C PRO A 55 23.58 -6.11 -1.73
N PRO A 56 22.50 -6.52 -1.05
CA PRO A 56 21.15 -6.20 -1.49
C PRO A 56 20.94 -4.70 -1.66
N VAL A 57 20.22 -4.30 -2.71
CA VAL A 57 19.79 -2.91 -2.87
C VAL A 57 18.68 -2.64 -1.87
N ARG A 58 18.92 -1.75 -0.91
CA ARG A 58 17.95 -1.37 0.11
C ARG A 58 17.23 -0.09 -0.27
N ILE A 59 15.91 -0.15 -0.36
CA ILE A 59 15.02 0.97 -0.66
C ILE A 59 14.12 1.20 0.55
N PHE A 60 14.14 2.40 1.10
CA PHE A 60 13.30 2.86 2.19
C PHE A 60 12.16 3.68 1.60
N LEU A 61 10.97 3.09 1.52
CA LEU A 61 9.81 3.64 0.83
C LEU A 61 8.88 4.36 1.80
N GLY A 62 8.79 5.69 1.72
CA GLY A 62 7.80 6.48 2.45
C GLY A 62 6.40 6.29 1.86
N THR A 63 5.50 5.66 2.61
CA THR A 63 4.15 5.29 2.14
C THR A 63 3.12 5.43 3.27
N GLU A 64 1.84 5.23 2.95
CA GLU A 64 0.74 5.18 3.93
C GLU A 64 -0.38 4.29 3.38
N PRO A 65 -1.27 3.74 4.24
CA PRO A 65 -2.25 2.75 3.81
C PRO A 65 -3.10 3.18 2.60
N LEU A 66 -3.57 4.43 2.56
CA LEU A 66 -4.39 4.95 1.44
C LEU A 66 -3.61 5.11 0.12
N GLN A 67 -2.29 4.91 0.14
CA GLN A 67 -1.43 4.86 -1.03
C GLN A 67 -1.06 3.43 -1.44
N ALA A 68 -1.74 2.39 -0.92
CA ALA A 68 -1.49 0.98 -1.26
C ALA A 68 -1.47 0.70 -2.79
N ARG A 69 -2.28 1.42 -3.57
CA ARG A 69 -2.28 1.32 -5.04
C ARG A 69 -0.95 1.81 -5.65
N ALA A 70 -0.41 2.94 -5.18
CA ALA A 70 0.90 3.44 -5.58
C ALA A 70 2.03 2.55 -5.07
N GLU A 71 1.96 2.13 -3.80
CA GLU A 71 2.93 1.24 -3.17
C GLU A 71 3.13 -0.05 -3.98
N ARG A 72 2.03 -0.70 -4.37
CA ARG A 72 2.06 -1.90 -5.20
C ARG A 72 2.75 -1.66 -6.54
N VAL A 73 2.42 -0.56 -7.24
CA VAL A 73 3.02 -0.23 -8.55
C VAL A 73 4.49 0.19 -8.41
N PHE A 74 4.87 0.87 -7.33
CA PHE A 74 6.26 1.15 -7.00
C PHE A 74 7.05 -0.16 -6.90
N VAL A 75 6.60 -1.11 -6.09
CA VAL A 75 7.27 -2.41 -5.92
C VAL A 75 7.33 -3.16 -7.25
N TRP A 76 6.25 -3.14 -8.05
CA TRP A 76 6.25 -3.73 -9.38
C TRP A 76 7.31 -3.08 -10.30
N SER A 77 7.43 -1.75 -10.28
CA SER A 77 8.41 -1.02 -11.08
C SER A 77 9.85 -1.41 -10.74
N VAL A 78 10.16 -1.64 -9.45
CA VAL A 78 11.45 -2.18 -9.01
C VAL A 78 11.63 -3.61 -9.52
N ARG A 79 10.64 -4.48 -9.31
CA ARG A 79 10.70 -5.88 -9.76
C ARG A 79 10.92 -6.00 -11.28
N LYS A 80 10.31 -5.11 -12.06
CA LYS A 80 10.39 -5.11 -13.52
C LYS A 80 11.77 -4.73 -14.05
N HIS A 81 12.44 -3.77 -13.42
CA HIS A 81 13.67 -3.18 -13.95
C HIS A 81 14.95 -3.63 -13.23
N ARG A 82 14.84 -4.30 -12.10
CA ARG A 82 15.99 -4.77 -11.32
C ARG A 82 16.95 -5.65 -12.12
N ASP A 83 18.22 -5.66 -11.72
CA ASP A 83 19.17 -6.73 -12.04
C ASP A 83 18.60 -8.06 -11.51
N PRO A 84 18.32 -9.05 -12.39
CA PRO A 84 17.77 -10.33 -11.97
C PRO A 84 18.73 -11.15 -11.11
N ALA A 85 20.04 -10.87 -11.13
CA ALA A 85 21.03 -11.55 -10.29
C ALA A 85 21.10 -10.99 -8.87
N ARG A 86 20.56 -9.78 -8.61
CA ARG A 86 20.74 -9.07 -7.32
C ARG A 86 19.49 -9.14 -6.45
N ALA A 87 19.71 -9.19 -5.15
CA ALA A 87 18.63 -9.09 -4.16
C ALA A 87 18.22 -7.64 -3.91
N TYR A 88 16.93 -7.40 -3.68
CA TYR A 88 16.38 -6.08 -3.32
C TYR A 88 15.52 -6.21 -2.06
N GLU A 89 15.66 -5.22 -1.18
CA GLU A 89 14.91 -5.12 0.08
C GLU A 89 14.19 -3.76 0.10
N ILE A 90 12.87 -3.78 -0.01
CA ILE A 90 12.04 -2.57 0.02
C ILE A 90 11.37 -2.48 1.39
N HIS A 91 11.86 -1.56 2.22
CA HIS A 91 11.39 -1.29 3.57
C HIS A 91 10.19 -0.31 3.52
N LEU A 92 8.99 -0.81 3.80
CA LEU A 92 7.74 -0.04 3.77
C LEU A 92 7.60 0.83 5.02
N MET A 93 7.93 2.11 4.90
CA MET A 93 7.88 3.08 6.00
C MET A 93 6.48 3.71 6.09
N LYS A 94 5.62 3.06 6.87
CA LYS A 94 4.29 3.56 7.26
C LYS A 94 4.04 3.27 8.73
N ASP A 95 3.23 4.10 9.39
CA ASP A 95 2.73 3.88 10.76
C ASP A 95 3.77 3.41 11.81
N LEU A 96 5.00 3.92 11.71
CA LEU A 96 6.09 3.61 12.66
C LEU A 96 5.86 4.25 14.03
N ILE A 97 6.12 3.49 15.09
CA ILE A 97 6.02 3.90 16.49
C ILE A 97 6.99 5.05 16.78
N GLY A 98 6.55 5.97 17.63
CA GLY A 98 7.38 7.05 18.19
C GLY A 98 7.45 8.32 17.36
N PHE A 99 6.88 8.36 16.16
CA PHE A 99 6.88 9.58 15.33
C PHE A 99 5.67 10.45 15.64
N ASP A 100 5.92 11.73 15.98
CA ASP A 100 4.89 12.76 15.95
C ASP A 100 4.57 13.13 14.50
N ARG A 101 3.42 12.65 14.03
CA ARG A 101 2.92 12.87 12.67
C ARG A 101 1.95 14.04 12.57
N THR A 102 1.86 14.86 13.61
CA THR A 102 0.99 16.03 13.66
C THR A 102 1.46 17.05 12.62
N GLY A 103 0.51 17.53 11.80
CA GLY A 103 0.78 18.51 10.75
C GLY A 103 1.59 17.99 9.57
N TRP A 104 1.87 16.68 9.47
CA TRP A 104 2.49 16.12 8.28
C TRP A 104 1.53 16.20 7.09
N THR A 105 2.05 16.59 5.93
CA THR A 105 1.26 16.64 4.70
C THR A 105 0.96 15.22 4.21
N THR A 106 1.98 14.36 4.15
CA THR A 106 1.88 12.94 3.83
C THR A 106 2.11 12.08 5.07
N GLY A 107 1.66 10.83 5.08
CA GLY A 107 1.84 9.93 6.23
C GLY A 107 3.29 9.57 6.58
N PHE A 108 4.28 10.03 5.81
CA PHE A 108 5.68 9.58 5.83
C PHE A 108 6.74 10.71 5.78
N THR A 109 6.35 11.96 6.00
CA THR A 109 7.21 13.15 5.77
C THR A 109 8.62 13.07 6.39
N ASN A 110 8.77 12.65 7.64
CA ASN A 110 10.09 12.64 8.31
C ASN A 110 10.80 11.29 8.34
N TYR A 111 10.19 10.23 7.81
CA TYR A 111 10.77 8.88 7.93
C TYR A 111 12.17 8.79 7.31
N ARG A 112 12.43 9.48 6.20
CA ARG A 112 13.75 9.57 5.55
C ARG A 112 14.90 9.94 6.50
N PHE A 113 14.64 10.80 7.49
CA PHE A 113 15.66 11.25 8.44
C PHE A 113 15.96 10.22 9.53
N ALA A 114 15.15 9.17 9.66
CA ALA A 114 15.40 8.06 10.57
C ALA A 114 16.14 6.89 9.91
N ILE A 115 16.39 6.93 8.59
CA ILE A 115 17.04 5.84 7.85
C ILE A 115 18.37 5.40 8.47
N PRO A 116 19.28 6.28 8.93
CA PRO A 116 20.50 5.84 9.58
C PRO A 116 20.26 4.94 10.79
N ALA A 117 19.21 5.20 11.58
CA ALA A 117 18.85 4.37 12.72
C ALA A 117 18.10 3.09 12.29
N LEU A 118 17.17 3.19 11.34
CA LEU A 118 16.42 2.05 10.80
C LEU A 118 17.31 1.05 10.06
N ALA A 119 18.40 1.52 9.46
CA ALA A 119 19.44 0.71 8.84
C ALA A 119 20.51 0.23 9.84
N HIS A 120 20.33 0.47 11.15
CA HIS A 120 21.27 0.15 12.22
C HIS A 120 22.69 0.70 11.98
N SER A 121 22.78 1.88 11.38
CA SER A 121 24.03 2.55 11.01
C SER A 121 24.94 1.68 10.13
N LYS A 122 24.36 0.82 9.29
CA LYS A 122 25.09 -0.10 8.40
C LYS A 122 24.73 0.14 6.94
N GLY A 123 25.76 0.18 6.09
CA GLY A 123 25.66 0.24 4.63
C GLY A 123 24.92 1.46 4.07
N ARG A 124 24.48 1.36 2.81
CA ARG A 124 23.73 2.41 2.10
C ARG A 124 22.26 2.06 1.88
N GLY A 125 21.42 3.05 1.67
CA GLY A 125 20.01 2.87 1.32
C GLY A 125 19.51 4.00 0.44
N ILE A 126 18.61 3.70 -0.49
CA ILE A 126 17.87 4.71 -1.24
C ILE A 126 16.61 5.05 -0.46
N TYR A 127 16.30 6.32 -0.25
CA TYR A 127 14.95 6.76 0.12
C TYR A 127 14.13 7.04 -1.13
N ASN A 128 12.85 6.66 -1.14
CA ASN A 128 11.88 7.10 -2.14
C ASN A 128 10.55 7.47 -1.46
N ASP A 129 9.91 8.54 -1.94
CA ASP A 129 8.47 8.74 -1.73
C ASP A 129 7.68 7.76 -2.63
N VAL A 130 6.51 7.29 -2.16
CA VAL A 130 5.68 6.31 -2.90
C VAL A 130 5.09 6.86 -4.21
N ASP A 131 5.15 8.17 -4.42
CA ASP A 131 4.67 8.83 -5.63
C ASP A 131 5.69 8.83 -6.78
N GLN A 132 6.62 7.89 -6.73
CA GLN A 132 7.67 7.67 -7.72
C GLN A 132 7.55 6.28 -8.35
N ILE A 133 8.15 6.08 -9.52
CA ILE A 133 8.33 4.77 -10.14
C ILE A 133 9.70 4.67 -10.81
N TYR A 134 10.27 3.47 -10.82
CA TYR A 134 11.51 3.20 -11.56
C TYR A 134 11.22 2.78 -13.01
N LEU A 135 12.05 3.30 -13.92
CA LEU A 135 12.08 2.98 -15.35
C LEU A 135 13.44 2.39 -15.78
N ALA A 136 14.35 2.27 -14.83
CA ALA A 136 15.66 1.62 -14.96
C ALA A 136 16.00 0.92 -13.64
N ASP A 137 17.08 0.14 -13.60
CA ASP A 137 17.47 -0.60 -12.41
C ASP A 137 17.88 0.35 -11.27
N PRO A 138 17.20 0.34 -10.09
CA PRO A 138 17.61 1.14 -8.94
C PRO A 138 19.02 0.81 -8.41
N SER A 139 19.60 -0.34 -8.78
CA SER A 139 20.96 -0.67 -8.39
C SER A 139 22.01 0.28 -8.95
N GLU A 140 21.74 0.89 -10.11
CA GLU A 140 22.62 1.91 -10.69
C GLU A 140 22.71 3.15 -9.79
N LEU A 141 21.59 3.58 -9.19
CA LEU A 141 21.57 4.65 -8.19
C LEU A 141 22.27 4.20 -6.91
N PHE A 142 21.96 2.99 -6.43
CA PHE A 142 22.52 2.46 -5.18
C PHE A 142 24.05 2.35 -5.20
N ASP A 143 24.61 2.03 -6.37
CA ASP A 143 26.05 1.83 -6.58
C ASP A 143 26.79 3.12 -6.97
N LEU A 144 26.13 4.29 -7.03
CA LEU A 144 26.82 5.55 -7.33
C LEU A 144 27.99 5.79 -6.36
N ASP A 145 29.06 6.37 -6.90
CA ASP A 145 30.12 6.91 -6.07
C ASP A 145 29.62 8.16 -5.34
N MET A 146 29.74 8.14 -4.01
CA MET A 146 29.34 9.24 -3.15
C MET A 146 30.52 10.17 -2.83
N GLY A 147 31.75 9.81 -3.20
CA GLY A 147 32.96 10.53 -2.78
C GLY A 147 32.98 10.74 -1.27
N ASP A 148 33.13 12.00 -0.84
CA ASP A 148 33.07 12.40 0.57
C ASP A 148 31.65 12.71 1.07
N ALA A 149 30.66 12.72 0.18
CA ALA A 149 29.27 12.95 0.57
C ALA A 149 28.70 11.78 1.39
N SER A 150 27.71 12.10 2.21
CA SER A 150 26.96 11.15 3.03
C SER A 150 25.54 10.98 2.52
N VAL A 151 25.05 11.92 1.70
CA VAL A 151 23.75 11.86 1.02
C VAL A 151 23.91 12.39 -0.41
N LEU A 152 23.32 11.71 -1.40
CA LEU A 152 23.14 12.25 -2.74
C LEU A 152 21.67 12.59 -3.00
N CYS A 153 21.41 13.80 -3.49
CA CYS A 153 20.09 14.27 -3.93
C CYS A 153 20.20 14.98 -5.29
N ILE A 154 19.07 15.26 -5.95
CA ILE A 154 19.12 16.04 -7.20
C ILE A 154 19.40 17.53 -6.97
N GLU A 155 19.00 18.08 -5.82
CA GLU A 155 19.29 19.45 -5.41
C GLU A 155 19.19 19.59 -3.88
N PRO A 156 19.81 20.61 -3.25
CA PRO A 156 19.92 20.73 -1.78
C PRO A 156 18.60 20.78 -1.00
N GLY A 157 17.50 21.15 -1.66
CA GLY A 157 16.17 21.26 -1.06
C GLY A 157 15.27 20.04 -1.31
N GLU A 158 15.72 19.07 -2.11
CA GLU A 158 14.88 17.99 -2.61
C GLU A 158 15.36 16.65 -2.07
N THR A 159 14.54 16.03 -1.22
CA THR A 159 14.87 14.77 -0.53
C THR A 159 13.79 13.71 -0.73
N SER A 160 12.88 13.91 -1.70
CA SER A 160 11.89 12.90 -2.09
C SER A 160 12.51 11.61 -2.64
N VAL A 161 13.75 11.70 -3.13
CA VAL A 161 14.62 10.54 -3.39
C VAL A 161 16.05 10.91 -3.06
N ALA A 162 16.76 10.02 -2.38
CA ALA A 162 18.14 10.25 -1.95
C ALA A 162 18.89 8.93 -1.76
N LEU A 163 20.18 8.90 -2.13
CA LEU A 163 21.08 7.83 -1.70
C LEU A 163 21.74 8.23 -0.38
N ILE A 164 21.61 7.41 0.65
CA ILE A 164 22.06 7.72 2.02
C ILE A 164 23.08 6.69 2.48
N ASP A 165 24.25 7.14 2.91
CA ASP A 165 25.21 6.33 3.64
C ASP A 165 24.86 6.35 5.14
N ALA A 166 24.32 5.24 5.64
CA ALA A 166 23.79 5.18 7.00
C ALA A 166 24.86 5.36 8.09
N PRO A 167 26.06 4.71 8.02
CA PRO A 167 27.14 4.98 8.95
C PRO A 167 27.56 6.46 8.99
N ARG A 168 27.74 7.10 7.81
CA ARG A 168 28.18 8.50 7.75
C ARG A 168 27.11 9.48 8.24
N MET A 169 25.82 9.18 8.05
CA MET A 169 24.73 10.04 8.49
C MET A 169 24.26 9.83 9.93
N ALA A 170 24.56 8.68 10.55
CA ALA A 170 24.12 8.37 11.91
C ALA A 170 24.50 9.41 12.98
N PRO A 171 25.69 10.05 12.94
CA PRO A 171 26.03 11.12 13.90
C PRO A 171 25.26 12.44 13.68
N HIS A 172 24.58 12.60 12.53
CA HIS A 172 24.00 13.86 12.08
C HIS A 172 22.48 13.86 12.14
N TRP A 173 21.84 12.77 11.72
CA TRP A 173 20.38 12.61 11.79
C TRP A 173 20.01 11.63 12.89
N ARG A 174 19.60 12.16 14.05
CA ARG A 174 19.16 11.34 15.18
C ARG A 174 17.69 10.99 15.02
N VAL A 175 17.36 9.73 15.30
CA VAL A 175 15.96 9.25 15.23
C VAL A 175 15.03 10.03 16.16
N GLN A 176 15.53 10.48 17.31
CA GLN A 176 14.76 11.26 18.28
C GLN A 176 14.33 12.62 17.71
N ASP A 177 15.15 13.25 16.87
CA ASP A 177 14.79 14.52 16.21
C ASP A 177 13.69 14.27 15.17
N ALA A 178 13.80 13.18 14.40
CA ALA A 178 12.81 12.80 13.40
C ALA A 178 11.46 12.40 14.04
N GLN A 179 11.54 11.76 15.21
CA GLN A 179 10.40 11.37 16.05
C GLN A 179 9.75 12.57 16.77
N GLY A 180 10.56 13.50 17.28
CA GLY A 180 10.13 14.65 18.09
C GLY A 180 9.53 15.82 17.32
N GLY A 181 9.25 15.67 16.02
CA GLY A 181 8.51 16.65 15.23
C GLY A 181 9.36 17.76 14.60
N MET A 182 10.69 17.64 14.62
CA MET A 182 11.57 18.56 13.87
C MET A 182 11.18 18.58 12.39
N LYS A 183 11.18 19.77 11.79
CA LYS A 183 10.74 19.95 10.40
C LYS A 183 11.88 19.64 9.43
N ARG A 184 11.52 19.38 8.18
CA ARG A 184 12.45 19.08 7.09
C ARG A 184 13.66 20.03 7.06
N ASP A 185 13.44 21.33 7.23
CA ASP A 185 14.49 22.34 7.08
C ASP A 185 15.62 22.17 8.12
N PHE A 186 15.31 21.71 9.35
CA PHE A 186 16.32 21.38 10.36
C PHE A 186 17.32 20.31 9.85
N PHE A 187 16.82 19.27 9.19
CA PHE A 187 17.66 18.20 8.67
C PHE A 187 18.44 18.62 7.42
N LEU A 188 17.84 19.46 6.58
CA LEU A 188 18.50 20.04 5.41
C LEU A 188 19.63 20.97 5.81
N GLU A 189 19.46 21.80 6.85
CA GLU A 189 20.52 22.66 7.38
C GLU A 189 21.72 21.85 7.88
N ILE A 190 21.49 20.71 8.54
CA ILE A 190 22.58 19.81 8.96
C ILE A 190 23.34 19.27 7.76
N MET A 191 22.63 18.77 6.75
CA MET A 191 23.23 18.17 5.56
C MET A 191 24.00 19.21 4.72
N ASN A 192 23.37 20.35 4.45
CA ASN A 192 23.90 21.42 3.61
C ASN A 192 25.01 22.21 4.32
N GLY A 193 24.82 22.53 5.60
CA GLY A 193 25.77 23.33 6.38
C GLY A 193 27.05 22.59 6.77
N ARG A 194 27.09 21.26 6.63
CA ARG A 194 28.25 20.42 6.99
C ARG A 194 28.94 19.79 5.78
N GLY A 195 28.55 20.15 4.55
CA GLY A 195 29.15 19.58 3.34
C GLY A 195 28.88 18.08 3.18
N LEU A 196 27.76 17.58 3.71
CA LEU A 196 27.40 16.16 3.66
C LEU A 196 26.64 15.78 2.38
N LEU A 197 26.20 16.78 1.61
CA LEU A 197 25.45 16.61 0.37
C LEU A 197 26.38 16.49 -0.84
N GLY A 198 26.13 15.49 -1.68
CA GLY A 198 26.55 15.43 -3.07
C GLY A 198 25.34 15.47 -4.00
N LEU A 199 25.58 15.68 -5.30
CA LEU A 199 24.53 15.71 -6.31
C LEU A 199 24.47 14.39 -7.09
N MET A 200 23.27 13.90 -7.36
CA MET A 200 23.01 12.82 -8.32
C MET A 200 22.40 13.37 -9.61
N GLY A 201 22.43 12.57 -10.68
CA GLY A 201 21.86 12.94 -11.97
C GLY A 201 20.35 13.22 -11.91
N PRO A 202 19.83 14.20 -12.67
CA PRO A 202 18.41 14.57 -12.66
C PRO A 202 17.48 13.45 -13.15
N GLU A 203 18.00 12.48 -13.90
CA GLU A 203 17.25 11.29 -14.32
C GLU A 203 16.73 10.45 -13.15
N TRP A 204 17.34 10.58 -11.97
CA TRP A 204 16.96 9.88 -10.74
C TRP A 204 15.84 10.57 -9.95
N ASN A 205 15.35 11.73 -10.39
CA ASN A 205 14.15 12.38 -9.84
C ASN A 205 13.51 13.29 -10.91
N SER A 206 12.98 12.70 -11.97
CA SER A 206 12.31 13.46 -13.02
C SER A 206 10.90 13.86 -12.56
N ARG A 207 10.68 15.14 -12.27
CA ARG A 207 9.36 15.66 -11.84
C ARG A 207 8.38 15.74 -12.99
N ASP A 208 7.11 16.05 -12.71
CA ASP A 208 6.03 16.01 -13.71
C ASP A 208 6.35 16.80 -15.01
N ASN A 209 7.06 17.93 -14.92
CA ASN A 209 7.41 18.78 -16.06
C ASN A 209 8.82 18.51 -16.64
N GLU A 210 9.54 17.55 -16.10
CA GLU A 210 10.92 17.19 -16.44
C GLU A 210 11.01 15.77 -17.03
N PHE A 211 9.93 15.00 -16.92
CA PHE A 211 9.84 13.66 -17.44
C PHE A 211 10.09 13.61 -18.95
N THR A 212 10.97 12.69 -19.36
CA THR A 212 11.19 12.31 -20.75
C THR A 212 11.42 10.80 -20.82
N ALA A 213 10.68 10.12 -21.69
CA ALA A 213 10.70 8.66 -21.76
C ALA A 213 12.08 8.07 -22.12
N ASP A 214 12.94 8.83 -22.81
CA ASP A 214 14.27 8.40 -23.24
C ASP A 214 15.37 8.62 -22.18
N ARG A 215 15.13 9.43 -21.15
CA ARG A 215 16.16 9.77 -20.15
C ARG A 215 15.79 9.48 -18.71
N SER A 216 14.51 9.59 -18.35
CA SER A 216 14.07 9.46 -16.97
C SER A 216 14.24 8.03 -16.46
N LYS A 217 14.97 7.86 -15.35
CA LYS A 217 15.17 6.57 -14.67
C LYS A 217 14.27 6.40 -13.45
N CYS A 218 13.92 7.49 -12.79
CA CYS A 218 12.92 7.53 -11.72
C CYS A 218 11.96 8.69 -11.98
N PHE A 219 10.69 8.36 -12.26
CA PHE A 219 9.64 9.34 -12.56
C PHE A 219 8.85 9.67 -11.29
N HIS A 220 8.76 10.95 -10.95
CA HIS A 220 8.12 11.48 -9.75
C HIS A 220 6.86 12.28 -10.09
N PHE A 221 5.71 11.77 -9.67
CA PHE A 221 4.39 12.40 -9.85
C PHE A 221 4.12 13.42 -8.73
N THR A 222 4.80 14.57 -8.76
CA THR A 222 4.75 15.58 -7.69
C THR A 222 3.38 16.25 -7.53
N THR A 223 2.58 16.27 -8.60
CA THR A 223 1.30 17.00 -8.61
C THR A 223 0.16 16.13 -8.12
N LEU A 224 -0.18 16.25 -6.83
CA LEU A 224 -1.24 15.48 -6.16
C LEU A 224 -2.56 15.32 -6.94
N ARG A 225 -3.05 16.38 -7.60
CA ARG A 225 -4.32 16.38 -8.34
C ARG A 225 -4.29 15.63 -9.68
N THR A 226 -3.11 15.17 -10.11
CA THR A 226 -2.93 14.40 -11.33
C THR A 226 -2.34 13.02 -11.05
N GLN A 227 -2.01 12.68 -9.80
CA GLN A 227 -1.48 11.36 -9.44
C GLN A 227 -2.41 10.23 -9.91
N PRO A 228 -1.93 9.28 -10.74
CA PRO A 228 -2.75 8.22 -11.35
C PRO A 228 -3.52 7.33 -10.37
N TRP A 229 -2.99 7.12 -9.16
CA TRP A 229 -3.62 6.28 -8.14
C TRP A 229 -4.78 6.98 -7.41
N GLN A 230 -4.84 8.31 -7.46
CA GLN A 230 -5.87 9.16 -6.84
C GLN A 230 -6.06 8.90 -5.33
N PRO A 231 -5.05 9.19 -4.48
CA PRO A 231 -5.07 8.81 -3.06
C PRO A 231 -6.13 9.54 -2.21
N PHE A 232 -6.63 10.70 -2.67
CA PHE A 232 -7.53 11.55 -1.89
C PHE A 232 -8.79 11.96 -2.68
N ARG A 233 -9.49 10.98 -3.28
CA ARG A 233 -10.67 11.21 -4.16
C ARG A 233 -11.79 12.05 -3.55
N ASP A 234 -11.95 12.02 -2.24
CA ASP A 234 -12.96 12.80 -1.52
C ASP A 234 -12.52 14.24 -1.21
N GLN A 235 -11.22 14.53 -1.35
CA GLN A 235 -10.62 15.83 -1.03
C GLN A 235 -10.13 16.60 -2.25
N LEU A 236 -9.75 15.91 -3.34
CA LEU A 236 -9.18 16.52 -4.53
C LEU A 236 -10.02 16.21 -5.78
N ARG A 237 -10.12 17.21 -6.66
CA ARG A 237 -10.63 17.03 -8.02
C ARG A 237 -9.48 16.58 -8.92
N TYR A 238 -9.55 15.34 -9.37
CA TYR A 238 -8.50 14.74 -10.20
C TYR A 238 -8.68 15.07 -11.68
N GLU A 239 -7.57 15.31 -12.35
CA GLU A 239 -7.47 15.34 -13.82
C GLU A 239 -6.47 14.28 -14.27
N PRO A 240 -6.59 13.76 -15.50
CA PRO A 240 -5.59 12.85 -16.06
C PRO A 240 -4.19 13.49 -16.07
N HIS A 241 -3.17 12.75 -15.62
CA HIS A 241 -1.78 13.14 -15.83
C HIS A 241 -1.45 13.03 -17.33
N PRO A 242 -0.75 14.01 -17.93
CA PRO A 242 -0.35 13.94 -19.34
C PRO A 242 0.42 12.66 -19.69
N ASP A 243 1.37 12.30 -18.83
CA ASP A 243 2.20 11.09 -18.94
C ASP A 243 1.72 9.95 -18.02
N GLY A 244 0.46 9.97 -17.59
CA GLY A 244 -0.09 8.99 -16.64
C GLY A 244 -0.09 7.55 -17.16
N GLU A 245 -0.03 7.38 -18.48
CA GLU A 245 0.00 6.07 -19.13
C GLU A 245 1.21 5.23 -18.72
N VAL A 246 2.34 5.87 -18.43
CA VAL A 246 3.55 5.17 -17.93
C VAL A 246 3.23 4.40 -16.65
N TRP A 247 2.43 5.01 -15.76
CA TRP A 247 2.01 4.38 -14.52
C TRP A 247 0.87 3.36 -14.74
N TYR A 248 -0.13 3.69 -15.57
CA TYR A 248 -1.24 2.78 -15.85
C TYR A 248 -0.78 1.49 -16.56
N ALA A 249 0.22 1.57 -17.43
CA ALA A 249 0.83 0.41 -18.06
C ALA A 249 1.45 -0.54 -17.02
N LEU A 250 2.23 0.00 -16.06
CA LEU A 250 2.79 -0.78 -14.96
C LEU A 250 1.70 -1.43 -14.09
N GLU A 251 0.61 -0.71 -13.82
CA GLU A 251 -0.52 -1.27 -13.09
C GLU A 251 -1.17 -2.45 -13.84
N ARG A 252 -1.44 -2.29 -15.14
CA ARG A 252 -2.03 -3.36 -15.96
C ARG A 252 -1.12 -4.57 -16.03
N GLU A 253 0.19 -4.38 -16.16
CA GLU A 253 1.16 -5.48 -16.12
C GLU A 253 1.17 -6.19 -14.76
N ALA A 254 1.16 -5.44 -13.66
CA ALA A 254 1.09 -6.00 -12.32
C ALA A 254 -0.21 -6.80 -12.11
N ASP A 255 -1.35 -6.31 -12.62
CA ASP A 255 -2.63 -7.01 -12.59
C ASP A 255 -2.63 -8.28 -13.43
N ALA A 256 -2.11 -8.22 -14.66
CA ALA A 256 -1.95 -9.38 -15.53
C ALA A 256 -1.05 -10.46 -14.90
N ALA A 257 0.00 -10.04 -14.19
CA ALA A 257 0.87 -10.92 -13.41
C ALA A 257 0.27 -11.38 -12.06
N ARG A 258 -0.94 -10.92 -11.73
CA ARG A 258 -1.61 -11.13 -10.43
C ARG A 258 -0.69 -10.80 -9.24
N PHE A 259 0.09 -9.75 -9.38
CA PHE A 259 1.14 -9.39 -8.44
C PHE A 259 0.58 -8.82 -7.14
N ASN A 260 1.09 -9.29 -6.00
CA ASN A 260 1.00 -8.65 -4.69
C ASN A 260 2.42 -8.62 -4.08
N SER A 261 2.70 -7.62 -3.24
CA SER A 261 4.01 -7.47 -2.58
C SER A 261 4.33 -8.61 -1.61
N PHE A 262 3.30 -9.20 -1.02
CA PHE A 262 3.37 -10.39 -0.17
C PHE A 262 2.44 -11.46 -0.74
N THR A 263 2.73 -12.73 -0.43
CA THR A 263 1.91 -13.87 -0.85
C THR A 263 1.70 -14.82 0.32
N ARG A 264 0.84 -15.83 0.15
CA ARG A 264 0.70 -16.91 1.13
C ARG A 264 2.04 -17.59 1.46
N GLU A 265 2.88 -17.80 0.45
CA GLU A 265 4.18 -18.49 0.57
C GLU A 265 5.24 -17.59 1.21
N ARG A 266 5.08 -16.27 1.07
CA ARG A 266 5.97 -15.24 1.63
C ARG A 266 5.12 -14.13 2.28
N PRO A 267 4.45 -14.44 3.40
CA PRO A 267 3.53 -13.50 4.02
C PRO A 267 4.29 -12.42 4.80
N GLY A 268 3.58 -11.38 5.21
CA GLY A 268 4.12 -10.34 6.09
C GLY A 268 4.60 -10.92 7.43
N SER A 269 5.53 -10.23 8.09
CA SER A 269 6.16 -10.77 9.32
C SER A 269 5.15 -11.02 10.45
N GLY A 270 4.04 -10.29 10.47
CA GLY A 270 2.95 -10.43 11.44
C GLY A 270 2.00 -11.63 11.20
N PHE A 271 2.03 -12.27 10.03
CA PHE A 271 0.99 -13.23 9.63
C PHE A 271 0.95 -14.47 10.52
N ALA A 272 2.10 -15.09 10.81
CA ALA A 272 2.15 -16.30 11.64
C ALA A 272 1.54 -16.06 13.03
N ALA A 273 1.83 -14.91 13.64
CA ALA A 273 1.27 -14.52 14.91
C ALA A 273 -0.23 -14.23 14.82
N ALA A 274 -0.70 -13.65 13.72
CA ALA A 274 -2.13 -13.42 13.47
C ALA A 274 -2.92 -14.73 13.36
N ILE A 275 -2.41 -15.72 12.62
CA ILE A 275 -3.02 -17.06 12.50
C ILE A 275 -3.08 -17.78 13.84
N ALA A 276 -2.01 -17.70 14.64
CA ALA A 276 -1.99 -18.27 15.98
C ALA A 276 -3.08 -17.65 16.87
N ARG A 277 -3.30 -16.33 16.80
CA ARG A 277 -4.37 -15.65 17.55
C ARG A 277 -5.77 -16.01 17.03
N ALA A 278 -5.95 -16.07 15.71
CA ALA A 278 -7.23 -16.40 15.08
C ALA A 278 -7.71 -17.83 15.42
N SER A 279 -6.78 -18.73 15.76
CA SER A 279 -7.09 -20.08 16.24
C SER A 279 -7.92 -20.08 17.54
N ASN A 280 -7.96 -18.97 18.27
CA ASN A 280 -8.73 -18.82 19.51
C ASN A 280 -10.23 -18.54 19.29
N GLY A 281 -10.70 -18.46 18.03
CA GLY A 281 -12.13 -18.55 17.70
C GLY A 281 -12.98 -17.35 18.11
N ALA A 282 -12.43 -16.13 18.11
CA ALA A 282 -13.21 -14.94 18.43
C ALA A 282 -14.43 -14.82 17.50
N PRO A 283 -15.63 -14.55 18.04
CA PRO A 283 -16.84 -14.42 17.24
C PRO A 283 -16.76 -13.19 16.34
N ALA A 284 -17.47 -13.24 15.21
CA ALA A 284 -17.67 -12.09 14.34
C ALA A 284 -18.38 -10.95 15.08
N ALA A 285 -18.03 -9.70 14.77
CA ALA A 285 -18.69 -8.50 15.28
C ALA A 285 -18.99 -7.46 14.18
N ALA A 286 -18.68 -7.76 12.92
CA ALA A 286 -18.90 -6.86 11.79
C ALA A 286 -20.39 -6.71 11.43
N GLY A 287 -21.18 -5.95 12.19
CA GLY A 287 -22.61 -5.80 11.90
C GLY A 287 -23.44 -7.02 12.36
N SER A 288 -24.69 -7.10 11.91
CA SER A 288 -25.64 -8.12 12.39
C SER A 288 -25.86 -9.27 11.41
N GLU A 289 -26.13 -10.48 11.93
CA GLU A 289 -26.46 -11.65 11.12
C GLU A 289 -27.64 -11.38 10.17
N ARG A 290 -28.68 -10.68 10.62
CA ARG A 290 -29.80 -10.26 9.76
C ARG A 290 -29.33 -9.43 8.56
N ARG A 291 -28.34 -8.54 8.76
CA ARG A 291 -27.79 -7.71 7.69
C ARG A 291 -26.97 -8.55 6.71
N HIS A 292 -26.12 -9.44 7.21
CA HIS A 292 -25.35 -10.37 6.37
C HIS A 292 -26.26 -11.21 5.49
N GLN A 293 -27.30 -11.82 6.07
CA GLN A 293 -28.30 -12.59 5.34
C GLN A 293 -28.97 -11.76 4.24
N SER A 294 -29.31 -10.51 4.52
CA SER A 294 -29.92 -9.62 3.53
C SER A 294 -28.98 -9.28 2.37
N GLU A 295 -27.73 -8.91 2.65
CA GLU A 295 -26.78 -8.53 1.59
C GLU A 295 -26.35 -9.73 0.73
N VAL A 296 -26.09 -10.88 1.36
CA VAL A 296 -25.75 -12.11 0.62
C VAL A 296 -26.94 -12.58 -0.23
N ALA A 297 -28.17 -12.50 0.28
CA ALA A 297 -29.37 -12.84 -0.50
C ALA A 297 -29.56 -11.94 -1.73
N LYS A 298 -29.23 -10.64 -1.64
CA LYS A 298 -29.25 -9.74 -2.81
C LYS A 298 -28.22 -10.16 -3.86
N LEU A 299 -27.03 -10.56 -3.44
CA LEU A 299 -25.98 -11.05 -4.35
C LEU A 299 -26.39 -12.37 -5.00
N ILE A 300 -26.95 -13.31 -4.24
CA ILE A 300 -27.50 -14.57 -4.75
C ILE A 300 -28.57 -14.29 -5.81
N ALA A 301 -29.58 -13.48 -5.48
CA ALA A 301 -30.67 -13.15 -6.41
C ALA A 301 -30.16 -12.40 -7.65
N GLY A 302 -29.25 -11.45 -7.47
CA GLY A 302 -28.72 -10.63 -8.55
C GLY A 302 -27.75 -11.35 -9.49
N THR A 303 -27.19 -12.48 -9.07
CA THR A 303 -26.24 -13.28 -9.87
C THR A 303 -26.75 -14.66 -10.23
N GLY A 304 -27.86 -15.11 -9.64
CA GLY A 304 -28.40 -16.47 -9.78
C GLY A 304 -27.51 -17.56 -9.16
N ALA A 305 -26.66 -17.20 -8.20
CA ALA A 305 -25.74 -18.13 -7.53
C ALA A 305 -26.49 -19.28 -6.84
N LYS A 306 -25.97 -20.50 -6.96
CA LYS A 306 -26.57 -21.71 -6.38
C LYS A 306 -25.78 -22.26 -5.20
N THR A 307 -24.48 -21.99 -5.13
CA THR A 307 -23.60 -22.42 -4.04
C THR A 307 -22.88 -21.24 -3.40
N VAL A 308 -22.75 -21.26 -2.07
CA VAL A 308 -22.00 -20.24 -1.31
C VAL A 308 -21.05 -20.93 -0.34
N LEU A 309 -19.78 -20.53 -0.36
CA LEU A 309 -18.83 -20.86 0.70
C LEU A 309 -18.98 -19.86 1.85
N ASP A 310 -19.29 -20.35 3.04
CA ASP A 310 -19.13 -19.59 4.28
C ASP A 310 -17.68 -19.69 4.76
N TYR A 311 -16.89 -18.66 4.43
CA TYR A 311 -15.51 -18.48 4.86
C TYR A 311 -15.39 -17.47 6.02
N SER A 312 -16.38 -17.44 6.92
CA SER A 312 -16.44 -16.45 7.99
C SER A 312 -15.71 -16.86 9.27
N ALA A 313 -15.47 -15.87 10.13
CA ALA A 313 -15.27 -16.10 11.57
C ALA A 313 -16.53 -16.73 12.20
N VAL A 314 -16.40 -17.31 13.39
CA VAL A 314 -17.52 -17.98 14.08
C VAL A 314 -18.66 -16.99 14.31
N ALA A 315 -19.92 -17.44 14.17
CA ALA A 315 -21.07 -16.60 14.46
C ALA A 315 -21.14 -16.23 15.95
N PRO A 316 -21.69 -15.05 16.32
CA PRO A 316 -21.81 -14.64 17.73
C PRO A 316 -22.53 -15.66 18.62
N ASP A 317 -23.51 -16.38 18.06
CA ASP A 317 -24.29 -17.44 18.70
C ASP A 317 -23.68 -18.83 18.53
N GLY A 318 -22.52 -18.94 17.86
CA GLY A 318 -21.86 -20.20 17.54
C GLY A 318 -22.54 -21.03 16.44
N ALA A 319 -23.64 -20.54 15.85
CA ALA A 319 -24.38 -21.29 14.85
C ALA A 319 -23.64 -21.36 13.51
N ALA A 320 -23.81 -22.49 12.81
CA ALA A 320 -23.40 -22.57 11.41
C ALA A 320 -24.27 -21.63 10.57
N ARG A 321 -23.65 -20.82 9.70
CA ARG A 321 -24.42 -19.93 8.81
C ARG A 321 -24.94 -20.71 7.62
N SER A 322 -26.16 -20.37 7.22
CA SER A 322 -26.74 -20.76 5.94
C SER A 322 -27.31 -19.52 5.27
N PHE A 323 -27.19 -19.41 3.95
CA PHE A 323 -27.67 -18.26 3.19
C PHE A 323 -28.86 -18.65 2.33
N ARG A 324 -30.01 -18.00 2.57
CA ARG A 324 -31.26 -18.31 1.85
C ARG A 324 -31.07 -18.14 0.33
N GLY A 325 -31.47 -19.15 -0.42
CA GLY A 325 -31.46 -19.15 -1.90
C GLY A 325 -30.24 -19.81 -2.53
N ALA A 326 -29.30 -20.32 -1.73
CA ALA A 326 -28.16 -21.10 -2.20
C ALA A 326 -27.81 -22.22 -1.19
N GLU A 327 -27.21 -23.30 -1.69
CA GLU A 327 -26.58 -24.31 -0.85
C GLU A 327 -25.32 -23.72 -0.20
N THR A 328 -25.22 -23.80 1.13
CA THR A 328 -24.09 -23.22 1.87
C THR A 328 -23.13 -24.32 2.31
N SER A 329 -21.87 -24.21 1.90
CA SER A 329 -20.77 -25.05 2.37
C SER A 329 -19.98 -24.32 3.44
N ALA A 330 -19.72 -24.95 4.57
CA ALA A 330 -18.82 -24.40 5.58
C ALA A 330 -17.36 -24.62 5.18
N ARG A 331 -16.49 -23.66 5.50
CA ARG A 331 -15.04 -23.87 5.42
C ARG A 331 -14.58 -25.02 6.35
N PRO A 332 -13.46 -25.69 6.04
CA PRO A 332 -12.83 -26.61 6.98
C PRO A 332 -12.50 -25.93 8.33
N ALA A 333 -12.54 -26.72 9.40
CA ALA A 333 -12.13 -26.28 10.73
C ALA A 333 -10.65 -25.89 10.75
N GLY A 334 -10.31 -24.91 11.58
CA GLY A 334 -8.96 -24.36 11.71
C GLY A 334 -8.92 -22.84 11.58
N ALA A 335 -7.72 -22.28 11.66
CA ALA A 335 -7.51 -20.85 11.49
C ALA A 335 -7.76 -20.40 10.05
N LEU A 336 -8.42 -19.25 9.91
CA LEU A 336 -8.69 -18.61 8.62
C LEU A 336 -7.38 -18.34 7.88
N PHE A 337 -7.34 -18.64 6.59
CA PHE A 337 -6.15 -18.47 5.73
C PHE A 337 -4.91 -19.28 6.16
N ALA A 338 -4.99 -20.17 7.15
CA ALA A 338 -3.88 -21.09 7.45
C ALA A 338 -3.64 -22.12 6.34
N LYS A 339 -4.69 -22.44 5.56
CA LYS A 339 -4.63 -23.29 4.37
C LYS A 339 -5.27 -22.55 3.19
N PRO A 340 -4.89 -22.90 1.95
CA PRO A 340 -5.56 -22.37 0.76
C PRO A 340 -7.06 -22.70 0.75
N VAL A 341 -7.86 -21.79 0.22
CA VAL A 341 -9.29 -22.05 -0.04
C VAL A 341 -9.39 -23.10 -1.15
N SER A 342 -10.00 -24.25 -0.84
CA SER A 342 -10.17 -25.37 -1.78
C SER A 342 -11.57 -25.38 -2.39
N GLY A 343 -11.64 -25.57 -3.72
CA GLY A 343 -12.90 -25.68 -4.45
C GLY A 343 -13.32 -24.38 -5.15
N SER A 344 -14.46 -24.44 -5.84
CA SER A 344 -15.03 -23.31 -6.57
C SER A 344 -16.53 -23.21 -6.30
N PHE A 345 -16.98 -22.01 -5.97
CA PHE A 345 -18.35 -21.73 -5.53
C PHE A 345 -18.94 -20.57 -6.33
N ASP A 346 -20.26 -20.49 -6.46
CA ASP A 346 -20.86 -19.33 -7.12
C ASP A 346 -20.63 -18.04 -6.31
N GLY A 347 -20.72 -18.13 -4.98
CA GLY A 347 -20.43 -17.05 -4.05
C GLY A 347 -19.46 -17.44 -2.95
N VAL A 348 -18.72 -16.46 -2.43
CA VAL A 348 -17.92 -16.59 -1.20
C VAL A 348 -18.36 -15.50 -0.23
N ALA A 349 -18.70 -15.87 1.00
CA ALA A 349 -19.01 -14.94 2.09
C ALA A 349 -17.94 -15.03 3.18
N ALA A 350 -17.32 -13.91 3.49
CA ALA A 350 -16.23 -13.79 4.47
C ALA A 350 -16.57 -12.72 5.50
N ILE A 351 -17.30 -13.10 6.55
CA ILE A 351 -17.69 -12.22 7.65
C ILE A 351 -16.61 -12.24 8.72
N ASP A 352 -16.00 -11.08 8.95
CA ASP A 352 -14.91 -10.85 9.91
C ASP A 352 -13.67 -11.74 9.72
N ALA A 353 -13.57 -12.37 8.55
CA ALA A 353 -12.47 -13.28 8.26
C ALA A 353 -11.13 -12.57 8.09
N LEU A 354 -11.18 -11.34 7.54
CA LEU A 354 -10.00 -10.51 7.24
C LEU A 354 -9.63 -9.58 8.40
N SER A 355 -10.49 -9.42 9.41
CA SER A 355 -10.33 -8.43 10.49
C SER A 355 -9.10 -8.69 11.37
N GLY A 356 -8.58 -9.92 11.39
CA GLY A 356 -7.33 -10.26 12.10
C GLY A 356 -6.10 -10.36 11.20
N VAL A 357 -6.26 -10.20 9.89
CA VAL A 357 -5.17 -10.37 8.91
C VAL A 357 -4.33 -9.08 8.87
N PRO A 358 -2.99 -9.16 8.93
CA PRO A 358 -2.13 -7.99 8.79
C PRO A 358 -2.37 -7.26 7.47
N GLU A 359 -2.08 -5.95 7.45
CA GLU A 359 -2.30 -5.09 6.28
C GLU A 359 -1.64 -5.65 5.01
N GLU A 360 -0.42 -6.17 5.15
CA GLU A 360 0.40 -6.77 4.09
C GLU A 360 -0.24 -7.99 3.44
N ASP A 361 -1.04 -8.72 4.21
CA ASP A 361 -1.55 -10.05 3.84
C ASP A 361 -3.00 -10.02 3.33
N VAL A 362 -3.72 -8.93 3.58
CA VAL A 362 -5.08 -8.73 3.07
C VAL A 362 -5.16 -8.83 1.53
N PRO A 363 -4.25 -8.25 0.73
CA PRO A 363 -4.36 -8.31 -0.73
C PRO A 363 -4.37 -9.74 -1.29
N TRP A 364 -3.46 -10.61 -0.83
CA TRP A 364 -3.42 -11.99 -1.31
C TRP A 364 -4.53 -12.84 -0.69
N ALA A 365 -4.94 -12.56 0.56
CA ALA A 365 -6.08 -13.22 1.18
C ALA A 365 -7.39 -12.92 0.43
N LEU A 366 -7.57 -11.69 -0.03
CA LEU A 366 -8.68 -11.32 -0.91
C LEU A 366 -8.59 -12.04 -2.26
N ASP A 367 -7.41 -12.11 -2.88
CA ASP A 367 -7.24 -12.84 -4.15
C ASP A 367 -7.64 -14.32 -4.03
N GLU A 368 -7.44 -14.96 -2.87
CA GLU A 368 -7.96 -16.31 -2.63
C GLU A 368 -9.48 -16.37 -2.55
N LEU A 369 -10.12 -15.43 -1.84
CA LEU A 369 -11.57 -15.37 -1.75
C LEU A 369 -12.20 -15.13 -3.12
N PHE A 370 -11.63 -14.22 -3.90
CA PHE A 370 -12.06 -13.95 -5.27
C PHE A 370 -11.76 -15.13 -6.21
N GLY A 371 -10.62 -15.80 -6.07
CA GLY A 371 -10.26 -16.97 -6.87
C GLY A 371 -11.17 -18.18 -6.62
N ALA A 372 -11.75 -18.30 -5.42
CA ALA A 372 -12.71 -19.35 -5.09
C ALA A 372 -14.15 -19.05 -5.58
N ALA A 373 -14.45 -17.79 -5.93
CA ALA A 373 -15.78 -17.35 -6.37
C ALA A 373 -15.92 -17.32 -7.90
N ARG A 374 -17.12 -17.64 -8.41
CA ARG A 374 -17.45 -17.52 -9.84
C ARG A 374 -18.36 -16.35 -10.17
N ARG A 375 -19.11 -15.83 -9.20
CA ARG A 375 -20.13 -14.80 -9.43
C ARG A 375 -20.07 -13.66 -8.44
N PHE A 376 -19.87 -13.95 -7.15
CA PHE A 376 -19.74 -12.88 -6.18
C PHE A 376 -18.83 -13.15 -4.98
N VAL A 377 -18.33 -12.06 -4.40
CA VAL A 377 -17.65 -12.05 -3.10
C VAL A 377 -18.35 -11.08 -2.14
N TYR A 378 -18.68 -11.56 -0.95
CA TYR A 378 -19.18 -10.74 0.15
C TYR A 378 -18.14 -10.70 1.26
N VAL A 379 -17.71 -9.51 1.66
CA VAL A 379 -16.77 -9.29 2.77
C VAL A 379 -17.42 -8.39 3.80
N ALA A 380 -17.32 -8.75 5.07
CA ALA A 380 -17.66 -7.87 6.18
C ALA A 380 -16.48 -7.73 7.13
N VAL A 381 -16.16 -6.50 7.56
CA VAL A 381 -15.03 -6.21 8.44
C VAL A 381 -15.47 -5.28 9.57
N ALA A 382 -15.13 -5.65 10.80
CA ALA A 382 -15.23 -4.78 11.96
C ALA A 382 -13.99 -3.89 12.06
N ILE A 383 -14.18 -2.57 12.02
CA ILE A 383 -13.13 -1.57 12.25
C ILE A 383 -13.17 -1.24 13.74
N ASP A 384 -12.57 -2.13 14.53
CA ASP A 384 -12.47 -2.00 15.98
C ASP A 384 -11.01 -2.11 16.43
N ALA A 385 -10.45 -0.98 16.88
CA ALA A 385 -9.07 -0.91 17.34
C ALA A 385 -8.78 -1.86 18.51
N ALA A 386 -9.78 -2.22 19.32
CA ALA A 386 -9.61 -3.15 20.43
C ALA A 386 -9.43 -4.61 19.96
N ARG A 387 -9.93 -4.95 18.77
CA ARG A 387 -9.84 -6.29 18.18
C ARG A 387 -8.66 -6.45 17.23
N MET A 388 -8.18 -5.35 16.66
CA MET A 388 -7.02 -5.29 15.79
C MET A 388 -5.72 -5.41 16.62
N THR A 389 -5.18 -6.63 16.75
CA THR A 389 -3.97 -6.91 17.55
C THR A 389 -2.83 -7.47 16.70
N GLY A 390 -1.59 -7.15 17.09
CA GLY A 390 -0.37 -7.80 16.60
C GLY A 390 -0.12 -7.69 15.10
N GLY A 391 -0.22 -6.48 14.55
CA GLY A 391 0.11 -6.15 13.16
C GLY A 391 -1.09 -5.79 12.29
N ALA A 392 -2.30 -6.23 12.66
CA ALA A 392 -3.54 -5.74 12.04
C ALA A 392 -3.81 -4.30 12.53
N ALA A 393 -4.02 -3.38 11.59
CA ALA A 393 -4.31 -1.98 11.87
C ALA A 393 -5.82 -1.69 11.73
N PRO A 394 -6.41 -0.78 12.52
CA PRO A 394 -7.78 -0.32 12.31
C PRO A 394 -7.85 0.56 11.05
N LEU A 395 -7.85 -0.09 9.88
CA LEU A 395 -7.79 0.56 8.59
C LEU A 395 -9.16 1.17 8.23
N PRO A 396 -9.17 2.38 7.64
CA PRO A 396 -10.42 3.09 7.37
C PRO A 396 -11.24 2.40 6.27
N PRO A 397 -12.58 2.62 6.20
CA PRO A 397 -13.42 2.03 5.17
C PRO A 397 -12.93 2.26 3.74
N GLU A 398 -12.36 3.44 3.47
CA GLU A 398 -11.82 3.77 2.15
C GLU A 398 -10.66 2.85 1.74
N TRP A 399 -9.85 2.39 2.71
CA TRP A 399 -8.78 1.44 2.46
C TRP A 399 -9.33 0.06 2.09
N TRP A 400 -10.29 -0.46 2.87
CA TRP A 400 -10.92 -1.75 2.59
C TRP A 400 -11.61 -1.76 1.22
N ARG A 401 -12.29 -0.66 0.89
CA ARG A 401 -12.89 -0.47 -0.43
C ARG A 401 -11.83 -0.53 -1.54
N LEU A 402 -10.71 0.17 -1.37
CA LEU A 402 -9.61 0.13 -2.33
C LEU A 402 -9.09 -1.31 -2.52
N GLN A 403 -8.91 -2.07 -1.45
CA GLN A 403 -8.45 -3.47 -1.55
C GLN A 403 -9.44 -4.35 -2.31
N MET A 404 -10.75 -4.18 -2.05
CA MET A 404 -11.81 -4.87 -2.80
C MET A 404 -11.81 -4.50 -4.28
N GLU A 405 -11.64 -3.22 -4.62
CA GLU A 405 -11.53 -2.75 -6.01
C GLU A 405 -10.30 -3.35 -6.71
N LEU A 406 -9.14 -3.39 -6.04
CA LEU A 406 -7.92 -4.00 -6.58
C LEU A 406 -8.08 -5.50 -6.82
N ALA A 407 -8.65 -6.25 -5.88
CA ALA A 407 -8.92 -7.68 -6.05
C ALA A 407 -9.95 -7.93 -7.17
N ALA A 408 -10.98 -7.10 -7.29
CA ALA A 408 -11.97 -7.20 -8.35
C ALA A 408 -11.39 -6.88 -9.74
N ASN A 409 -10.45 -5.94 -9.86
CA ASN A 409 -9.78 -5.66 -11.13
C ASN A 409 -9.00 -6.88 -11.65
N ARG A 410 -8.38 -7.66 -10.75
CA ARG A 410 -7.71 -8.92 -11.08
C ARG A 410 -8.66 -10.10 -11.31
N ASN A 411 -9.94 -9.95 -10.98
CA ASN A 411 -10.98 -10.99 -11.11
C ASN A 411 -12.23 -10.42 -11.80
N PRO A 412 -12.14 -10.06 -13.09
CA PRO A 412 -13.23 -9.41 -13.81
C PRO A 412 -14.47 -10.30 -13.90
N GLY A 413 -15.64 -9.67 -13.99
CA GLY A 413 -16.93 -10.39 -14.08
C GLY A 413 -17.60 -10.70 -12.73
N LEU A 414 -16.88 -10.61 -11.61
CA LEU A 414 -17.46 -10.85 -10.28
C LEU A 414 -18.14 -9.60 -9.70
N ARG A 415 -19.32 -9.78 -9.11
CA ARG A 415 -19.92 -8.76 -8.24
C ARG A 415 -19.28 -8.83 -6.86
N TRP A 416 -19.18 -7.71 -6.16
CA TRP A 416 -18.75 -7.76 -4.77
C TRP A 416 -19.51 -6.79 -3.90
N THR A 417 -19.56 -7.09 -2.61
CA THR A 417 -20.08 -6.18 -1.58
C THR A 417 -19.16 -6.23 -0.37
N LEU A 418 -18.80 -5.04 0.10
CA LEU A 418 -18.06 -4.79 1.32
C LEU A 418 -19.00 -4.16 2.34
N LEU A 419 -19.06 -4.74 3.52
CA LEU A 419 -19.65 -4.14 4.70
C LEU A 419 -18.53 -3.77 5.68
N THR A 420 -18.47 -2.52 6.10
CA THR A 420 -17.60 -2.10 7.22
C THR A 420 -18.46 -1.63 8.36
N ALA A 421 -18.18 -2.08 9.57
CA ALA A 421 -18.85 -1.63 10.79
C ALA A 421 -17.80 -1.10 11.76
N ASP A 422 -17.94 0.12 12.25
CA ASP A 422 -17.13 0.60 13.37
C ASP A 422 -17.82 0.26 14.70
N GLY A 423 -17.05 0.21 15.79
CA GLY A 423 -17.57 -0.14 17.12
C GLY A 423 -18.58 0.86 17.73
N SER A 424 -18.96 1.93 17.03
CA SER A 424 -19.84 2.99 17.55
C SER A 424 -21.35 2.73 17.41
N GLY A 425 -21.76 1.56 16.91
CA GLY A 425 -23.16 1.12 16.84
C GLY A 425 -23.75 1.05 15.43
N LEU A 426 -25.06 0.80 15.31
CA LEU A 426 -25.74 0.53 14.02
C LEU A 426 -25.69 1.70 13.00
N SER A 427 -25.40 2.93 13.45
CA SER A 427 -25.34 4.14 12.61
C SER A 427 -24.04 4.29 11.80
N SER A 428 -23.07 3.40 11.99
CA SER A 428 -21.76 3.48 11.33
C SER A 428 -21.49 2.40 10.27
N ILE A 429 -22.49 1.57 9.98
CA ILE A 429 -22.37 0.54 8.95
C ILE A 429 -22.34 1.20 7.58
N GLN A 430 -21.26 0.96 6.83
CA GLN A 430 -21.15 1.35 5.43
C GLN A 430 -21.20 0.10 4.56
N VAL A 431 -21.96 0.18 3.47
CA VAL A 431 -22.05 -0.88 2.47
C VAL A 431 -21.63 -0.31 1.13
N HIS A 432 -20.61 -0.93 0.54
CA HIS A 432 -20.10 -0.60 -0.78
C HIS A 432 -20.30 -1.80 -1.69
N GLY A 433 -20.86 -1.57 -2.87
CA GLY A 433 -20.98 -2.59 -3.91
C GLY A 433 -20.15 -2.22 -5.13
N GLY A 434 -19.50 -3.21 -5.73
CA GLY A 434 -18.92 -3.09 -7.05
C GLY A 434 -19.74 -3.83 -8.09
N ALA A 435 -20.03 -3.16 -9.20
CA ALA A 435 -20.45 -3.85 -10.42
C ALA A 435 -19.30 -4.71 -10.95
N PRO A 436 -19.59 -5.75 -11.76
CA PRO A 436 -18.54 -6.51 -12.43
C PRO A 436 -17.60 -5.57 -13.18
N SER A 437 -16.31 -5.62 -12.86
CA SER A 437 -15.29 -4.95 -13.67
C SER A 437 -15.22 -5.65 -15.03
N VAL A 438 -15.08 -4.85 -16.08
CA VAL A 438 -14.74 -5.37 -17.42
C VAL A 438 -13.24 -5.62 -17.41
N ALA A 439 -12.79 -6.74 -17.98
CA ALA A 439 -11.37 -6.97 -18.20
C ALA A 439 -10.81 -5.77 -18.98
N ALA A 440 -9.80 -5.09 -18.45
CA ALA A 440 -9.10 -4.07 -19.22
C ALA A 440 -8.50 -4.76 -20.45
N ALA A 441 -8.71 -4.19 -21.64
CA ALA A 441 -8.04 -4.68 -22.84
C ALA A 441 -6.52 -4.62 -22.58
N ALA A 442 -5.84 -5.75 -22.78
CA ALA A 442 -4.41 -5.91 -22.54
C ALA A 442 -3.59 -5.03 -23.47
#